data_AF-A0AAJ4DXS8-F1
#
_entry.id   AF-A0AAJ4DXS8-F1
#
_cell.length_a   1.000
_cell.length_b   1.000
_cell.length_c   1.000
_cell.angle_alpha   90.00
_cell.angle_beta   90.00
_cell.angle_gamma   90.00
#
_symmetry.space_group_name_H-M   'P 1'
#
loop_
_entity.id
_entity.type
_entity.pdbx_description
1 polymer ?
#
loop_
_entity_poly.entity_id
_entity_poly.type
_entity_poly.pdbx_seq_one_letter_code
_entity_poly.pdbx_strand_id
1 'polypeptide(L)'
;MKTLISLILSAFILVSVVPAVSAHEHSQEQKHAQHHEMKADHACPMHPEVTGEKGDTCPKCGMNLTAVKSASNGQSCDNCPHHKDGAHKHGATADTHACPMNPAITGSEGDTCPKCGMNLEPMQAKADTHACPMNSKITGKEGDTCPKCGMNLKPIQAKADTKPAVKHKH
;
A
#
# COMPACT_ATOMS: atom_id res chain seq x y z
N MET A 1 -24.52 57.87 45.96
CA MET A 1 -23.25 57.35 45.39
C MET A 1 -23.24 55.83 45.21
N LYS A 2 -23.76 55.01 46.15
CA LYS A 2 -23.82 53.54 45.96
C LYS A 2 -24.84 53.05 44.90
N THR A 3 -25.95 53.76 44.72
CA THR A 3 -26.99 53.38 43.73
C THR A 3 -26.66 53.75 42.29
N LEU A 4 -25.83 54.79 42.09
CA LEU A 4 -25.37 55.22 40.77
C LEU A 4 -24.32 54.27 40.18
N ILE A 5 -23.47 53.65 41.01
CA ILE A 5 -22.44 52.68 40.56
C ILE A 5 -23.10 51.36 40.12
N SER A 6 -24.18 50.94 40.77
CA SER A 6 -24.91 49.71 40.42
C SER A 6 -25.67 49.80 39.09
N LEU A 7 -26.10 50.99 38.69
CA LEU A 7 -26.83 51.22 37.42
C LEU A 7 -25.90 51.22 36.20
N ILE A 8 -24.62 51.57 36.38
CA ILE A 8 -23.63 51.61 35.29
C ILE A 8 -23.08 50.20 35.00
N LEU A 9 -23.02 49.33 36.02
CA LEU A 9 -22.62 47.92 35.89
C LEU A 9 -23.70 47.03 35.27
N SER A 10 -24.99 47.32 35.45
CA SER A 10 -26.06 46.51 34.86
C SER A 10 -26.33 46.83 33.38
N ALA A 11 -26.02 48.03 32.92
CA ALA A 11 -26.23 48.44 31.53
C ALA A 11 -25.16 47.90 30.55
N PHE A 12 -23.98 47.50 31.04
CA PHE A 12 -22.88 47.03 30.19
C PHE A 12 -22.97 45.53 29.81
N ILE A 13 -23.96 44.80 30.33
CA ILE A 13 -24.09 43.34 30.13
C ILE A 13 -25.01 42.98 28.92
N LEU A 14 -25.66 43.95 28.27
CA LEU A 14 -26.60 43.65 27.17
C LEU A 14 -26.11 44.00 25.75
N VAL A 15 -24.85 44.37 25.55
CA VAL A 15 -24.33 44.68 24.21
C VAL A 15 -23.08 43.85 23.93
N SER A 16 -23.17 43.03 22.87
CA SER A 16 -22.08 42.32 22.17
C SER A 16 -21.88 40.85 22.51
N VAL A 17 -22.84 39.99 22.16
CA VAL A 17 -22.47 38.72 21.50
C VAL A 17 -23.38 38.51 20.30
N VAL A 18 -22.84 38.79 19.13
CA VAL A 18 -23.42 38.49 17.82
C VAL A 18 -23.26 36.98 17.57
N PRO A 19 -24.32 36.22 17.26
CA PRO A 19 -24.13 34.90 16.67
C PRO A 19 -23.79 35.12 15.19
N ALA A 20 -22.51 35.02 14.85
CA ALA A 20 -22.10 34.88 13.46
C ALA A 20 -22.61 33.52 12.96
N VAL A 21 -23.58 33.57 12.05
CA VAL A 21 -23.96 32.47 11.19
C VAL A 21 -22.70 31.89 10.55
N SER A 22 -22.41 30.63 10.86
CA SER A 22 -21.46 29.83 10.10
C SER A 22 -22.28 28.68 9.52
N ALA A 23 -22.36 28.63 8.20
CA ALA A 23 -22.89 27.47 7.49
C ALA A 23 -22.13 26.22 7.97
N HIS A 24 -22.87 25.15 8.25
CA HIS A 24 -22.29 23.85 8.56
C HIS A 24 -21.75 23.26 7.24
N GLU A 25 -20.51 23.60 6.90
CA GLU A 25 -19.70 22.74 6.04
C GLU A 25 -19.11 21.63 6.92
N HIS A 26 -19.21 20.41 6.43
CA HIS A 26 -18.61 19.22 7.03
C HIS A 26 -17.07 19.34 7.00
N SER A 27 -16.52 20.05 7.97
CA SER A 27 -15.10 19.96 8.34
C SER A 27 -14.92 18.72 9.19
N GLN A 28 -14.69 17.58 8.54
CA GLN A 28 -14.20 16.39 9.22
C GLN A 28 -12.71 16.61 9.55
N GLU A 29 -12.47 17.30 10.66
CA GLU A 29 -11.21 17.24 11.37
C GLU A 29 -11.04 15.79 11.83
N GLN A 30 -10.38 14.98 11.00
CA GLN A 30 -9.92 13.67 11.41
C GLN A 30 -8.87 13.90 12.49
N LYS A 31 -9.36 13.84 13.73
CA LYS A 31 -8.60 13.46 14.90
C LYS A 31 -7.74 12.26 14.50
N HIS A 32 -6.49 12.54 14.15
CA HIS A 32 -5.41 11.61 14.38
C HIS A 32 -5.32 11.51 15.91
N ALA A 33 -6.24 10.71 16.46
CA ALA A 33 -6.11 10.15 17.77
C ALA A 33 -4.71 9.57 17.79
N GLN A 34 -3.92 10.15 18.68
CA GLN A 34 -2.59 9.68 19.02
C GLN A 34 -2.65 8.17 19.03
N HIS A 35 -1.80 7.53 18.22
CA HIS A 35 -1.39 6.17 18.47
C HIS A 35 -0.80 6.23 19.88
N HIS A 36 -1.64 5.96 20.87
CA HIS A 36 -1.22 5.55 22.19
C HIS A 36 -0.37 4.32 21.92
N GLU A 37 0.94 4.57 21.90
CA GLU A 37 1.97 3.57 22.01
C GLU A 37 1.84 2.93 23.39
N MET A 38 0.81 2.11 23.54
CA MET A 38 0.93 0.90 24.33
C MET A 38 1.56 -0.08 23.38
N LYS A 39 2.86 -0.31 23.53
CA LYS A 39 3.52 -1.45 22.89
C LYS A 39 2.76 -2.68 23.37
N ALA A 40 1.77 -3.13 22.60
CA ALA A 40 1.16 -4.41 22.88
C ALA A 40 2.22 -5.42 22.53
N ASP A 41 2.73 -6.13 23.53
CA ASP A 41 3.85 -7.03 23.32
C ASP A 41 3.44 -8.27 22.52
N HIS A 42 2.13 -8.53 22.32
CA HIS A 42 1.62 -9.69 21.59
C HIS A 42 0.46 -9.31 20.64
N ALA A 43 0.49 -9.86 19.43
CA ALA A 43 -0.55 -9.69 18.42
C ALA A 43 -0.86 -11.00 17.69
N CYS A 44 -2.04 -11.08 17.05
CA CYS A 44 -2.44 -12.26 16.31
C CYS A 44 -1.68 -12.32 14.97
N PRO A 45 -1.06 -13.46 14.62
CA PRO A 45 -0.29 -13.60 13.38
C PRO A 45 -1.12 -13.40 12.11
N MET A 46 -2.44 -13.61 12.18
CA MET A 46 -3.38 -13.46 11.05
C MET A 46 -4.15 -12.15 11.08
N HIS A 47 -4.23 -11.51 12.25
CA HIS A 47 -5.01 -10.31 12.49
C HIS A 47 -4.17 -9.33 13.32
N PRO A 48 -3.24 -8.59 12.71
CA PRO A 48 -2.34 -7.67 13.42
C PRO A 48 -3.07 -6.59 14.21
N GLU A 49 -4.34 -6.32 13.86
CA GLU A 49 -5.23 -5.43 14.60
C GLU A 49 -5.73 -6.01 15.94
N VAL A 50 -5.57 -7.32 16.16
CA VAL A 50 -5.90 -8.00 17.41
C VAL A 50 -4.63 -8.12 18.26
N THR A 51 -4.60 -7.35 19.34
CA THR A 51 -3.48 -7.28 20.29
C THR A 51 -3.94 -7.73 21.68
N GLY A 52 -2.98 -8.11 22.54
CA GLY A 52 -3.27 -8.58 23.90
C GLY A 52 -2.01 -9.01 24.65
N GLU A 53 -2.21 -9.81 25.69
CA GLU A 53 -1.17 -10.32 26.58
C GLU A 53 -0.61 -11.69 26.12
N LYS A 54 0.46 -12.11 26.77
CA LYS A 54 1.07 -13.43 26.52
C LYS A 54 0.10 -14.55 26.90
N GLY A 55 -0.31 -15.33 25.91
CA GLY A 55 -1.18 -16.50 26.11
C GLY A 55 -2.65 -16.26 25.78
N ASP A 56 -3.02 -15.03 25.41
CA ASP A 56 -4.36 -14.72 24.93
C ASP A 56 -4.65 -15.42 23.60
N THR A 57 -5.93 -15.69 23.36
CA THR A 57 -6.41 -16.29 22.12
C THR A 57 -7.15 -15.26 21.28
N CYS A 58 -6.83 -15.19 19.98
CA CYS A 58 -7.50 -14.31 19.05
C CYS A 58 -8.98 -14.71 18.90
N PRO A 59 -9.94 -13.80 19.16
CA PRO A 59 -11.36 -14.11 19.06
C PRO A 59 -11.84 -14.29 17.62
N LYS A 60 -11.05 -13.85 16.63
CA LYS A 60 -11.39 -13.98 15.21
C LYS A 60 -11.04 -15.35 14.63
N CYS A 61 -9.90 -15.93 15.04
CA CYS A 61 -9.37 -17.15 14.45
C CYS A 61 -9.04 -18.26 15.44
N GLY A 62 -9.14 -18.02 16.75
CA GLY A 62 -8.85 -19.01 17.79
C GLY A 62 -7.36 -19.32 17.99
N MET A 63 -6.45 -18.61 17.32
CA MET A 63 -5.00 -18.81 17.50
C MET A 63 -4.45 -17.96 18.64
N ASN A 64 -3.39 -18.44 19.30
CA ASN A 64 -2.74 -17.69 20.37
C ASN A 64 -1.98 -16.47 19.83
N LEU A 65 -2.01 -15.37 20.59
CA LEU A 65 -1.24 -14.18 20.27
C LEU A 65 0.26 -14.46 20.44
N THR A 66 1.05 -13.91 19.53
CA THR A 66 2.50 -14.08 19.48
C THR A 66 3.20 -12.77 19.76
N ALA A 67 4.38 -12.84 20.39
CA ALA A 67 5.11 -11.63 20.76
C ALA A 67 5.49 -10.81 19.52
N VAL A 68 5.07 -9.55 19.46
CA VAL A 68 5.46 -8.60 18.42
C VAL A 68 6.69 -7.83 18.90
N LYS A 69 7.86 -8.22 18.40
CA LYS A 69 9.04 -7.37 18.52
C LYS A 69 8.77 -6.10 17.73
N SER A 70 8.86 -4.94 18.40
CA SER A 70 8.73 -3.62 17.76
C SER A 70 9.55 -3.61 16.47
N ALA A 71 8.87 -3.56 15.34
CA ALA A 71 9.49 -3.50 14.03
C ALA A 71 10.18 -2.14 13.89
N SER A 72 11.49 -2.11 14.11
CA SER A 72 12.33 -1.08 13.55
C SER A 72 12.22 -1.17 12.02
N ASN A 73 11.93 -0.02 11.42
CA ASN A 73 11.98 0.18 9.99
C ASN A 73 13.37 -0.20 9.49
N GLY A 74 13.45 -1.21 8.63
CA GLY A 74 14.69 -1.83 8.15
C GLY A 74 14.72 -3.29 8.57
N GLN A 75 14.22 -4.17 7.71
CA GLN A 75 14.35 -5.61 7.84
C GLN A 75 15.82 -5.96 8.10
N SER A 76 16.18 -6.24 9.35
CA SER A 76 17.43 -6.94 9.64
C SER A 76 17.18 -8.42 9.33
N CYS A 77 17.97 -8.95 8.40
CA CYS A 77 17.87 -10.31 7.92
C CYS A 77 18.76 -11.27 8.74
N ASP A 78 18.87 -11.06 10.05
CA ASP A 78 19.81 -11.81 10.90
C ASP A 78 19.46 -13.29 11.09
N ASN A 79 18.35 -13.78 10.53
CA ASN A 79 17.87 -15.15 10.79
C ASN A 79 17.27 -15.85 9.57
N CYS A 80 17.83 -15.62 8.38
CA CYS A 80 17.46 -16.41 7.20
C CYS A 80 18.27 -17.73 7.17
N PRO A 81 17.62 -18.92 7.09
CA PRO A 81 18.31 -20.24 7.07
C PRO A 81 19.31 -20.47 5.91
N HIS A 82 19.42 -19.51 4.97
CA HIS A 82 20.25 -19.61 3.77
C HIS A 82 21.21 -18.41 3.58
N HIS A 83 21.75 -17.84 4.66
CA HIS A 83 22.87 -16.89 4.54
C HIS A 83 24.19 -17.63 4.22
N LYS A 84 24.53 -17.70 2.94
CA LYS A 84 25.94 -17.75 2.49
C LYS A 84 26.26 -16.41 1.86
N ASP A 85 26.95 -15.54 2.61
CA ASP A 85 27.82 -14.40 2.25
C ASP A 85 27.51 -13.55 0.99
N GLY A 86 26.27 -13.58 0.49
CA GLY A 86 25.83 -12.80 -0.65
C GLY A 86 25.24 -11.48 -0.19
N ALA A 87 25.81 -10.36 -0.65
CA ALA A 87 25.18 -9.05 -0.49
C ALA A 87 23.99 -8.95 -1.45
N HIS A 88 22.78 -9.27 -0.98
CA HIS A 88 21.55 -9.00 -1.76
C HIS A 88 21.18 -7.53 -1.55
N LYS A 89 21.18 -6.74 -2.64
CA LYS A 89 20.66 -5.38 -2.59
C LYS A 89 19.14 -5.43 -2.76
N HIS A 90 18.42 -5.03 -1.72
CA HIS A 90 17.02 -4.62 -1.84
C HIS A 90 16.96 -3.19 -2.40
N GLY A 91 17.51 -3.02 -3.60
CA GLY A 91 17.40 -1.80 -4.38
C GLY A 91 16.32 -2.00 -5.42
N ALA A 92 15.43 -1.02 -5.58
CA ALA A 92 14.50 -0.95 -6.70
C ALA A 92 15.28 -0.78 -8.01
N THR A 93 15.86 -1.85 -8.52
CA THR A 93 16.26 -1.97 -9.91
C THR A 93 14.99 -2.17 -10.73
N ALA A 94 14.92 -1.58 -11.92
CA ALA A 94 13.81 -1.86 -12.83
C ALA A 94 13.76 -3.37 -13.07
N ASP A 95 12.69 -3.98 -12.59
CA ASP A 95 12.39 -5.40 -12.74
C ASP A 95 12.29 -5.73 -14.23
N THR A 96 13.40 -6.20 -14.80
CA THR A 96 13.54 -6.51 -16.22
C THR A 96 13.36 -8.01 -16.48
N HIS A 97 13.37 -8.83 -15.44
CA HIS A 97 13.31 -10.28 -15.49
C HIS A 97 12.19 -10.81 -14.58
N ALA A 98 11.54 -11.89 -14.98
CA ALA A 98 10.51 -12.55 -14.19
C ALA A 98 10.60 -14.07 -14.24
N CYS A 99 9.97 -14.71 -13.27
CA CYS A 99 9.93 -16.15 -13.19
C CYS A 99 9.06 -16.72 -14.33
N PRO A 100 9.56 -17.68 -15.13
CA PRO A 100 8.81 -18.25 -16.26
C PRO A 100 7.50 -18.92 -15.84
N MET A 101 7.42 -19.41 -14.59
CA MET A 101 6.23 -20.04 -14.05
C MET A 101 5.33 -19.07 -13.25
N ASN A 102 5.83 -17.89 -12.89
CA ASN A 102 5.07 -16.90 -12.14
C ASN A 102 5.57 -15.48 -12.46
N PRO A 103 4.99 -14.81 -13.48
CA PRO A 103 5.41 -13.48 -13.92
C PRO A 103 5.27 -12.38 -12.86
N ALA A 104 4.57 -12.63 -11.74
CA ALA A 104 4.48 -11.70 -10.62
C ALA A 104 5.72 -11.72 -9.71
N ILE A 105 6.62 -12.70 -9.90
CA ILE A 105 7.93 -12.74 -9.25
C ILE A 105 8.92 -12.14 -10.23
N THR A 106 9.39 -10.95 -9.90
CA THR A 106 10.27 -10.13 -10.73
C THR A 106 11.63 -9.92 -10.09
N GLY A 107 12.62 -9.51 -10.88
CA GLY A 107 13.96 -9.18 -10.42
C GLY A 107 14.89 -8.76 -11.56
N SER A 108 16.18 -8.90 -11.29
CA SER A 108 17.28 -8.56 -12.20
C SER A 108 17.78 -9.76 -12.99
N GLU A 109 18.60 -9.48 -14.01
CA GLU A 109 19.29 -10.51 -14.77
C GLU A 109 20.17 -11.37 -13.85
N GLY A 110 20.04 -12.69 -13.96
CA GLY A 110 20.81 -13.65 -13.16
C GLY A 110 20.21 -14.00 -11.80
N ASP A 111 19.12 -13.36 -11.38
CA ASP A 111 18.41 -13.74 -10.16
C ASP A 111 17.74 -15.11 -10.31
N THR A 112 17.56 -15.79 -9.17
CA THR A 112 16.82 -17.04 -9.07
C THR A 112 15.49 -16.82 -8.35
N CYS A 113 14.40 -17.37 -8.90
CA CYS A 113 13.08 -17.33 -8.29
C CYS A 113 13.10 -18.01 -6.90
N PRO A 114 12.73 -17.30 -5.82
CA PRO A 114 12.77 -17.86 -4.46
C PRO A 114 11.71 -18.94 -4.23
N LYS A 115 10.69 -19.05 -5.10
CA LYS A 115 9.64 -20.06 -4.95
C LYS A 115 9.93 -21.37 -5.68
N CYS A 116 10.63 -21.32 -6.82
CA CYS A 116 10.84 -22.52 -7.65
C CYS A 116 12.32 -22.82 -7.95
N GLY A 117 13.25 -21.93 -7.61
CA GLY A 117 14.68 -22.13 -7.86
C GLY A 117 15.11 -22.00 -9.32
N MET A 118 14.20 -21.63 -10.23
CA MET A 118 14.54 -21.34 -11.63
C MET A 118 15.09 -19.93 -11.79
N ASN A 119 15.99 -19.73 -12.75
CA ASN A 119 16.48 -18.40 -13.09
C ASN A 119 15.33 -17.54 -13.63
N LEU A 120 15.35 -16.25 -13.30
CA LEU A 120 14.43 -15.29 -13.88
C LEU A 120 14.84 -15.04 -15.34
N GLU A 121 13.86 -14.99 -16.22
CA GLU A 121 14.06 -14.74 -17.65
C GLU A 121 13.65 -13.30 -17.97
N PRO A 122 14.26 -12.68 -18.99
CA PRO A 122 13.90 -11.33 -19.38
C PRO A 122 12.40 -11.27 -19.67
N MET A 123 11.70 -10.38 -18.98
CA MET A 123 10.33 -10.06 -19.32
C MET A 123 10.39 -9.42 -20.70
N GLN A 124 10.14 -10.21 -21.74
CA GLN A 124 9.98 -9.66 -23.07
C GLN A 124 8.91 -8.58 -22.97
N ALA A 125 9.35 -7.32 -23.11
CA ALA A 125 8.53 -6.26 -23.63
C ALA A 125 8.08 -6.78 -24.99
N LYS A 126 6.95 -7.48 -24.98
CA LYS A 126 6.33 -8.14 -26.13
C LYS A 126 5.74 -7.04 -27.02
N ALA A 127 6.63 -6.19 -27.53
CA ALA A 127 6.33 -5.12 -28.47
C ALA A 127 5.85 -5.73 -29.80
N ASP A 128 6.30 -6.94 -30.13
CA ASP A 128 5.99 -7.59 -31.40
C ASP A 128 4.71 -8.44 -31.36
N THR A 129 4.09 -8.61 -30.19
CA THR A 129 2.86 -9.41 -30.09
C THR A 129 1.66 -8.56 -30.45
N HIS A 130 0.90 -9.01 -31.44
CA HIS A 130 -0.34 -8.37 -31.85
C HIS A 130 -1.52 -9.20 -31.34
N ALA A 131 -2.59 -8.54 -30.91
CA ALA A 131 -3.81 -9.19 -30.44
C ALA A 131 -5.05 -8.64 -31.15
N CYS A 132 -6.10 -9.45 -31.20
CA CYS A 132 -7.36 -9.04 -31.79
C CYS A 132 -7.99 -7.93 -30.94
N PRO A 133 -8.39 -6.77 -31.53
CA PRO A 133 -8.96 -5.67 -30.77
C PRO A 133 -10.29 -6.02 -30.07
N MET A 134 -10.97 -7.06 -30.55
CA MET A 134 -12.21 -7.57 -29.95
C MET A 134 -11.99 -8.76 -29.00
N ASN A 135 -10.78 -9.36 -28.98
CA ASN A 135 -10.46 -10.50 -28.12
C ASN A 135 -8.94 -10.64 -27.91
N SER A 136 -8.45 -10.21 -26.74
CA SER A 136 -7.02 -10.23 -26.40
C SER A 136 -6.40 -11.63 -26.26
N LYS A 137 -7.20 -12.71 -26.23
CA LYS A 137 -6.69 -14.09 -26.23
C LYS A 137 -6.25 -14.57 -27.61
N ILE A 138 -6.73 -13.93 -28.69
CA ILE A 138 -6.28 -14.23 -30.06
C ILE A 138 -5.06 -13.36 -30.33
N THR A 139 -3.89 -13.99 -30.42
CA THR A 139 -2.60 -13.34 -30.62
C THR A 139 -1.93 -13.82 -31.90
N GLY A 140 -1.03 -13.01 -32.45
CA GLY A 140 -0.30 -13.29 -33.68
C GLY A 140 0.79 -12.24 -33.92
N LYS A 141 1.29 -12.21 -35.16
CA LYS A 141 2.33 -11.29 -35.63
C LYS A 141 1.73 -10.05 -36.28
N GLU A 142 2.58 -9.07 -36.55
CA GLU A 142 2.21 -7.89 -37.33
C GLU A 142 1.69 -8.30 -38.72
N GLY A 143 0.54 -7.74 -39.12
CA GLY A 143 -0.09 -8.04 -40.41
C GLY A 143 -1.03 -9.25 -40.40
N ASP A 144 -1.11 -10.03 -39.32
CA ASP A 144 -2.06 -11.13 -39.22
C ASP A 144 -3.51 -10.63 -39.12
N THR A 145 -4.41 -11.43 -39.69
CA THR A 145 -5.86 -11.23 -39.60
C THR A 145 -6.46 -12.19 -38.58
N CYS A 146 -7.31 -11.67 -37.69
CA CYS A 146 -8.02 -12.49 -36.72
C CYS A 146 -8.96 -13.50 -37.43
N PRO A 147 -8.81 -14.81 -37.22
CA PRO A 147 -9.61 -15.83 -37.90
C PRO A 147 -11.07 -15.86 -37.43
N LYS A 148 -11.40 -15.17 -36.33
CA LYS A 148 -12.77 -15.14 -35.77
C LYS A 148 -13.59 -13.96 -36.24
N CYS A 149 -12.98 -12.80 -36.45
CA CYS A 149 -13.70 -11.58 -36.82
C CYS A 149 -13.18 -10.90 -38.09
N GLY A 150 -12.11 -11.42 -38.69
CA GLY A 150 -11.55 -10.86 -39.93
C GLY A 150 -10.82 -9.52 -39.76
N MET A 151 -10.67 -9.01 -38.54
CA MET A 151 -9.96 -7.74 -38.29
C MET A 151 -8.46 -7.98 -38.12
N ASN A 152 -7.64 -7.02 -38.55
CA ASN A 152 -6.19 -7.05 -38.33
C ASN A 152 -5.86 -7.01 -36.84
N LEU A 153 -4.88 -7.81 -36.43
CA LEU A 153 -4.37 -7.78 -35.06
C LEU A 153 -3.62 -6.46 -34.81
N LYS A 154 -3.74 -5.92 -33.59
CA LYS A 154 -3.11 -4.66 -33.17
C LYS A 154 -2.04 -4.92 -32.12
N PRO A 155 -0.95 -4.13 -32.06
CA PRO A 155 0.11 -4.33 -31.08
C PRO A 155 -0.44 -4.24 -29.66
N ILE A 156 -0.02 -5.15 -28.79
CA ILE A 156 -0.35 -5.06 -27.37
C ILE A 156 0.61 -4.06 -26.72
N GLN A 157 0.08 -2.94 -26.24
CA GLN A 157 0.91 -1.98 -25.52
C GLN A 157 1.35 -2.59 -24.20
N ALA A 158 2.67 -2.67 -24.01
CA ALA A 158 3.28 -2.89 -22.71
C ALA A 158 2.95 -1.69 -21.83
N LYS A 159 1.87 -1.80 -21.06
CA LYS A 159 1.59 -0.92 -19.95
C LYS A 159 2.70 -1.15 -18.93
N ALA A 160 3.73 -0.32 -19.01
CA ALA A 160 4.64 -0.11 -17.90
C ALA A 160 3.78 0.51 -16.80
N ASP A 161 3.42 -0.29 -15.80
CA ASP A 161 2.75 0.17 -14.59
C ASP A 161 3.72 1.09 -13.84
N THR A 162 3.82 2.32 -14.31
CA THR A 162 4.53 3.38 -13.61
C THR A 162 3.61 3.75 -12.46
N LYS A 163 3.80 3.09 -11.31
CA LYS A 163 3.15 3.46 -10.05
C LYS A 163 3.33 4.98 -9.87
N PRO A 164 2.25 5.77 -9.76
CA PRO A 164 2.38 7.21 -9.55
C PRO A 164 3.20 7.45 -8.28
N ALA A 165 4.30 8.19 -8.42
CA ALA A 165 5.10 8.64 -7.30
C ALA A 165 4.27 9.66 -6.50
N VAL A 166 3.59 9.18 -5.45
CA VAL A 166 3.00 10.05 -4.44
C VAL A 166 4.16 10.71 -3.70
N LYS A 167 4.44 11.97 -4.03
CA LYS A 167 5.39 12.80 -3.30
C LYS A 167 4.77 13.15 -1.95
N HIS A 168 5.13 12.43 -0.89
CA HIS A 168 4.89 12.89 0.46
C HIS A 168 5.88 14.02 0.77
N LYS A 169 5.34 15.24 0.78
CA LYS A 169 6.05 16.44 1.21
C LYS A 169 6.21 16.36 2.73
N HIS A 170 7.47 16.35 3.17
CA HIS A 170 7.85 16.44 4.58
C HIS A 170 7.72 17.88 5.05
#